data_AF-A0A0R1LSS5-F1
#
_entry.id   AF-A0A0R1LSS5-F1
#
_cell.length_a   1.000
_cell.length_b   1.000
_cell.length_c   1.000
_cell.angle_alpha   90.00
_cell.angle_beta   90.00
_cell.angle_gamma   90.00
#
_symmetry.space_group_name_H-M   'P 1'
#
loop_
_entity.id
_entity.type
_entity.pdbx_description
1 polymer ?
#
loop_
_entity_poly.entity_id
_entity_poly.type
_entity_poly.pdbx_seq_one_letter_code
_entity_poly.pdbx_strand_id
1 'polypeptide(L)'
;MSSLLVGAVMTTTTVQAKTYRTNPWTLRHHRYWYSYQQDVNGHWHYSRLHFTKKTVYFADKTKRTGKWHHSHISPQHYFVTKHNGWYNFGYKGTDIINTYVMRAEWKNLDGHRHWTLGSVDFSNNRGGLQVDPPFTTWIYTTYLNSEGWYYDLTHEPNFR
;
A
#
# COMPACT_ATOMS: atom_id res chain seq x y z
N MET A 1 33.88 -42.76 -14.45
CA MET A 1 34.34 -41.69 -13.53
C MET A 1 33.15 -40.76 -13.32
N SER A 2 32.70 -40.63 -12.07
CA SER A 2 31.44 -39.94 -11.72
C SER A 2 31.60 -38.42 -11.72
N SER A 3 30.64 -37.72 -12.33
CA SER A 3 30.51 -36.27 -12.31
C SER A 3 30.06 -35.80 -10.92
N LEU A 4 30.81 -34.89 -10.30
CA LEU A 4 30.39 -34.14 -9.12
C LEU A 4 29.36 -33.08 -9.55
N LEU A 5 28.09 -33.28 -9.19
CA LEU A 5 27.07 -32.24 -9.27
C LEU A 5 27.22 -31.30 -8.08
N VAL A 6 27.60 -30.05 -8.39
CA VAL A 6 27.65 -28.91 -7.46
C VAL A 6 26.22 -28.55 -7.09
N GLY A 7 25.80 -28.91 -5.86
CA GLY A 7 24.57 -28.42 -5.26
C GLY A 7 24.82 -27.08 -4.57
N ALA A 8 24.61 -25.97 -5.28
CA ALA A 8 24.54 -24.66 -4.64
C ALA A 8 23.25 -24.61 -3.80
N VAL A 9 23.39 -24.75 -2.48
CA VAL A 9 22.31 -24.50 -1.53
C VAL A 9 22.04 -22.99 -1.56
N MET A 10 21.03 -22.57 -2.33
CA MET A 10 20.51 -21.21 -2.21
C MET A 10 19.82 -21.10 -0.85
N THR A 11 20.54 -20.59 0.14
CA THR A 11 19.95 -20.13 1.40
C THR A 11 19.02 -18.98 1.09
N THR A 12 17.71 -19.23 1.01
CA THR A 12 16.70 -18.19 1.07
C THR A 12 16.74 -17.59 2.46
N THR A 13 17.48 -16.49 2.63
CA THR A 13 17.40 -15.70 3.86
C THR A 13 16.01 -15.10 3.91
N THR A 14 15.12 -15.68 4.73
CA THR A 14 13.84 -15.07 5.08
C THR A 14 14.12 -13.83 5.91
N VAL A 15 14.19 -12.67 5.26
CA VAL A 15 14.34 -11.40 5.96
C VAL A 15 13.03 -11.15 6.72
N GLN A 16 13.08 -11.22 8.04
CA GLN A 16 11.89 -10.98 8.85
C GLN A 16 11.40 -9.53 8.69
N ALA A 17 10.08 -9.34 8.58
CA ALA A 17 9.49 -8.01 8.51
C ALA A 17 9.77 -7.21 9.80
N LYS A 18 10.19 -5.96 9.66
CA LYS A 18 10.46 -5.08 10.80
C LYS A 18 9.19 -4.41 11.29
N THR A 19 8.77 -4.68 12.52
CA THR A 19 7.65 -3.98 13.18
C THR A 19 8.09 -2.62 13.73
N TYR A 20 7.31 -1.57 13.47
CA TYR A 20 7.58 -0.23 14.01
C TYR A 20 6.64 0.13 15.15
N ARG A 21 7.19 0.75 16.20
CA ARG A 21 6.40 1.35 17.29
C ARG A 21 5.67 2.64 16.86
N THR A 22 6.10 3.24 15.76
CA THR A 22 5.54 4.47 15.19
C THR A 22 5.69 4.46 13.68
N ASN A 23 4.80 5.14 12.96
CA ASN A 23 4.94 5.27 11.51
C ASN A 23 6.32 5.81 11.09
N PRO A 24 7.00 5.12 10.15
CA PRO A 24 8.24 5.58 9.55
C PRO A 24 8.09 7.00 9.01
N TRP A 25 9.16 7.79 9.09
CA TRP A 25 9.17 9.17 8.58
C TRP A 25 8.68 9.25 7.13
N THR A 26 9.08 8.30 6.28
CA THR A 26 8.65 8.17 4.89
C THR A 26 7.14 8.26 4.70
N LEU A 27 6.35 7.63 5.58
CA LEU A 27 4.87 7.64 5.49
C LEU A 27 4.27 8.93 6.06
N ARG A 28 4.87 9.50 7.12
CA ARG A 28 4.33 10.66 7.86
C ARG A 28 4.95 12.01 7.47
N HIS A 29 5.89 12.04 6.53
CA HIS A 29 6.58 13.26 6.14
C HIS A 29 5.63 14.24 5.46
N HIS A 30 4.71 13.72 4.66
CA HIS A 30 3.66 14.50 4.02
C HIS A 30 2.44 14.56 4.91
N ARG A 31 1.80 15.74 4.95
CA ARG A 31 0.56 15.92 5.69
C ARG A 31 -0.52 15.00 5.14
N TYR A 32 -0.64 14.87 3.82
CA TYR A 32 -1.65 14.04 3.20
C TYR A 32 -1.11 13.32 1.98
N TRP A 33 -1.64 12.13 1.75
CA TRP A 33 -1.50 11.35 0.53
C TRP A 33 -2.87 11.28 -0.13
N TYR A 34 -2.99 11.59 -1.40
CA TYR A 34 -4.26 11.66 -2.13
C TYR A 34 -4.26 10.72 -3.33
N SER A 35 -5.38 10.07 -3.57
CA SER A 35 -5.62 9.22 -4.75
C SER A 35 -7.03 9.47 -5.28
N TYR A 36 -7.25 9.17 -6.56
CA TYR A 36 -8.57 8.96 -7.14
C TYR A 36 -8.61 7.50 -7.59
N GLN A 37 -9.43 6.70 -6.91
CA GLN A 37 -9.36 5.24 -6.99
C GLN A 37 -10.76 4.64 -7.05
N GLN A 38 -10.83 3.39 -7.47
CA GLN A 38 -12.06 2.62 -7.48
C GLN A 38 -12.25 1.91 -6.13
N ASP A 39 -13.48 1.81 -5.63
CA ASP A 39 -13.79 0.97 -4.47
C ASP A 39 -13.96 -0.49 -4.90
N VAL A 40 -14.12 -1.37 -3.92
CA VAL A 40 -14.34 -2.81 -4.13
C VAL A 40 -15.60 -3.14 -4.95
N ASN A 41 -16.52 -2.17 -5.11
CA ASN A 41 -17.76 -2.29 -5.87
C ASN A 41 -17.67 -1.64 -7.26
N GLY A 42 -16.49 -1.12 -7.64
CA GLY A 42 -16.30 -0.49 -8.94
C GLY A 42 -16.60 1.02 -8.97
N HIS A 43 -16.86 1.67 -7.83
CA HIS A 43 -17.14 3.11 -7.80
C HIS A 43 -15.90 3.97 -7.59
N TRP A 44 -15.75 4.98 -8.43
CA TRP A 44 -14.66 5.95 -8.32
C TRP A 44 -14.87 6.95 -7.18
N HIS A 45 -13.84 7.12 -6.35
CA HIS A 45 -13.84 8.03 -5.21
C HIS A 45 -12.46 8.66 -4.99
N TYR A 46 -12.46 9.85 -4.40
CA TYR A 46 -11.23 10.50 -3.93
C TYR A 46 -10.89 9.96 -2.55
N SER A 47 -9.66 9.53 -2.38
CA SER A 47 -9.13 9.01 -1.13
C SER A 47 -8.01 9.87 -0.60
N ARG A 48 -7.89 9.93 0.72
CA ARG A 48 -6.83 10.64 1.42
C ARG A 48 -6.36 9.85 2.63
N LEU A 49 -5.05 9.69 2.76
CA LEU A 49 -4.41 9.12 3.95
C LEU A 49 -3.64 10.20 4.71
N HIS A 50 -3.64 10.11 6.03
CA HIS A 50 -2.77 10.90 6.91
C HIS A 50 -2.11 9.97 7.95
N PHE A 51 -0.81 9.75 7.82
CA PHE A 51 -0.04 8.99 8.80
C PHE A 51 0.45 9.92 9.91
N THR A 52 -0.05 9.73 11.12
CA THR A 52 0.55 10.32 12.33
C THR A 52 1.64 9.41 12.86
N LYS A 53 2.31 9.78 13.96
CA LYS A 53 3.28 8.89 14.61
C LYS A 53 2.67 7.55 15.02
N LYS A 54 1.39 7.46 15.38
CA LYS A 54 0.81 6.29 16.07
C LYS A 54 -0.39 5.67 15.37
N THR A 55 -0.89 6.28 14.32
CA THR A 55 -2.03 5.79 13.57
C THR A 55 -2.08 6.39 12.16
N VAL A 56 -2.93 5.84 11.31
CA VAL A 56 -3.36 6.36 10.03
C VAL A 56 -4.83 6.80 10.09
N TYR A 57 -5.10 7.96 9.51
CA TYR A 57 -6.45 8.44 9.23
C TYR A 57 -6.75 8.22 7.76
N PHE A 58 -7.97 7.78 7.48
CA PHE A 58 -8.54 7.67 6.16
C PHE A 58 -9.57 8.77 5.97
N ALA A 59 -9.68 9.25 4.75
CA ALA A 59 -10.78 10.09 4.37
C ALA A 59 -11.14 9.88 2.92
N ASP A 60 -12.43 9.87 2.62
CA ASP A 60 -12.97 9.66 1.29
C ASP A 60 -14.07 10.67 0.94
N LYS A 61 -14.34 10.81 -0.35
CA LYS A 61 -15.48 11.53 -0.91
C LYS A 61 -15.70 11.15 -2.37
N THR A 62 -16.92 11.29 -2.86
CA THR A 62 -17.28 10.94 -4.25
C THR A 62 -17.10 12.10 -5.24
N LYS A 63 -16.92 13.33 -4.75
CA LYS A 63 -16.74 14.54 -5.57
C LYS A 63 -15.45 15.27 -5.22
N ARG A 64 -14.79 15.89 -6.21
CA ARG A 64 -13.55 16.65 -5.99
C ARG A 64 -13.75 17.79 -5.00
N THR A 65 -14.89 18.46 -5.07
CA THR A 65 -15.34 19.45 -4.10
C THR A 65 -16.32 18.79 -3.12
N GLY A 66 -16.29 19.20 -1.86
CA GLY A 66 -17.18 18.64 -0.82
C GLY A 66 -16.46 18.27 0.47
N LYS A 67 -17.26 17.86 1.45
CA LYS A 67 -16.78 17.42 2.76
C LYS A 67 -16.15 16.04 2.63
N TRP A 68 -15.07 15.83 3.36
CA TRP A 68 -14.46 14.53 3.53
C TRP A 68 -15.25 13.74 4.57
N HIS A 69 -15.49 12.46 4.30
CA HIS A 69 -15.82 11.49 5.33
C HIS A 69 -14.52 11.01 5.96
N HIS A 70 -14.51 10.78 7.27
CA HIS A 70 -13.27 10.53 8.01
C HIS A 70 -13.41 9.27 8.85
N SER A 71 -12.36 8.46 8.84
CA SER A 71 -12.20 7.32 9.73
C SER A 71 -10.72 7.16 10.11
N HIS A 72 -10.43 6.31 11.09
CA HIS A 72 -9.06 6.00 11.49
C HIS A 72 -9.01 4.67 12.23
N ILE A 73 -7.82 4.07 12.29
CA ILE A 73 -7.58 2.93 13.17
C ILE A 73 -7.18 3.50 14.54
N SER A 74 -7.73 3.04 15.65
CA SER A 74 -7.27 3.56 16.95
C SER A 74 -5.79 3.17 17.18
N PRO A 75 -4.98 4.01 17.85
CA PRO A 75 -3.58 3.69 18.13
C PRO A 75 -3.37 2.36 18.87
N GLN A 76 -4.32 1.91 19.70
CA GLN A 76 -4.20 0.61 20.39
C GLN A 76 -4.32 -0.57 19.42
N HIS A 77 -5.11 -0.43 18.35
CA HIS A 77 -5.34 -1.47 17.35
C HIS A 77 -4.46 -1.32 16.11
N TYR A 78 -3.66 -0.26 15.99
CA TYR A 78 -2.84 -0.03 14.80
C TYR A 78 -1.50 -0.77 14.82
N PHE A 79 -1.09 -1.34 13.69
CA PHE A 79 0.27 -1.81 13.47
C PHE A 79 0.85 -1.26 12.17
N VAL A 80 2.19 -1.26 12.08
CA VAL A 80 2.92 -1.04 10.83
C VAL A 80 4.21 -1.86 10.83
N THR A 81 4.46 -2.58 9.74
CA THR A 81 5.68 -3.32 9.48
C THR A 81 6.31 -2.88 8.15
N LYS A 82 7.59 -3.19 7.93
CA LYS A 82 8.26 -2.99 6.64
C LYS A 82 9.04 -4.24 6.24
N HIS A 83 8.95 -4.59 4.97
CA HIS A 83 9.76 -5.64 4.35
C HIS A 83 10.05 -5.28 2.89
N ASN A 84 11.30 -5.41 2.44
CA ASN A 84 11.75 -5.15 1.05
C ASN A 84 11.23 -3.83 0.42
N GLY A 85 11.19 -2.75 1.21
CA GLY A 85 10.71 -1.44 0.75
C GLY A 85 9.20 -1.25 0.80
N TRP A 86 8.45 -2.33 1.00
CA TRP A 86 7.01 -2.31 1.24
C TRP A 86 6.71 -2.09 2.72
N TYR A 87 5.64 -1.36 2.97
CA TYR A 87 5.03 -1.15 4.27
C TYR A 87 3.73 -1.94 4.31
N ASN A 88 3.49 -2.62 5.42
CA ASN A 88 2.20 -3.20 5.71
C ASN A 88 1.62 -2.56 6.97
N PHE A 89 0.37 -2.10 6.97
CA PHE A 89 -0.29 -1.56 8.14
C PHE A 89 -1.77 -1.90 8.18
N GLY A 90 -2.36 -1.92 9.37
CA GLY A 90 -3.76 -2.25 9.52
C GLY A 90 -4.15 -2.43 10.99
N TYR A 91 -5.21 -3.19 11.21
CA TYR A 91 -5.65 -3.61 12.53
C TYR A 91 -4.78 -4.77 13.03
N LYS A 92 -4.36 -4.74 14.30
CA LYS A 92 -3.61 -5.83 14.92
C LYS A 92 -4.45 -7.10 14.92
N GLY A 93 -3.81 -8.22 14.65
CA GLY A 93 -4.46 -9.53 14.68
C GLY A 93 -5.39 -9.78 13.49
N THR A 94 -5.35 -8.95 12.45
CA THR A 94 -6.04 -9.24 11.19
C THR A 94 -5.10 -9.91 10.20
N ASP A 95 -5.64 -10.81 9.38
CA ASP A 95 -4.93 -11.40 8.25
C ASP A 95 -4.47 -10.33 7.26
N ILE A 96 -3.46 -10.67 6.44
CA ILE A 96 -2.85 -9.76 5.46
C ILE A 96 -3.86 -9.13 4.48
N ILE A 97 -4.98 -9.83 4.25
CA ILE A 97 -6.09 -9.38 3.40
C ILE A 97 -6.77 -8.12 3.95
N ASN A 98 -6.76 -7.92 5.27
CA ASN A 98 -7.35 -6.77 5.95
C ASN A 98 -6.29 -5.69 6.26
N THR A 99 -5.20 -5.70 5.51
CA THR A 99 -4.06 -4.83 5.72
C THR A 99 -3.72 -4.08 4.45
N TYR A 100 -3.18 -2.88 4.60
CA TYR A 100 -2.78 -2.02 3.51
C TYR A 100 -1.32 -2.25 3.19
N VAL A 101 -1.06 -2.74 1.98
CA VAL A 101 0.30 -2.95 1.49
C VAL A 101 0.68 -1.81 0.58
N MET A 102 1.69 -1.05 0.98
CA MET A 102 2.09 0.17 0.29
C MET A 102 3.59 0.31 0.07
N ARG A 103 3.99 0.97 -1.00
CA ARG A 103 5.39 1.30 -1.28
C ARG A 103 5.55 2.77 -1.61
N ALA A 104 6.48 3.42 -0.93
CA ALA A 104 6.82 4.81 -1.20
C ALA A 104 7.99 4.87 -2.19
N GLU A 105 7.83 5.62 -3.28
CA GLU A 105 8.85 5.75 -4.32
C GLU A 105 8.64 6.99 -5.21
N TRP A 106 9.69 7.38 -5.92
CA TRP A 106 9.59 8.41 -6.97
C TRP A 106 9.05 7.78 -8.25
N LYS A 107 8.04 8.39 -8.87
CA LYS A 107 7.54 8.01 -10.21
C LYS A 107 7.42 9.24 -11.09
N ASN A 108 7.56 9.04 -12.40
CA ASN A 108 7.19 10.03 -13.39
C ASN A 108 5.73 9.80 -13.78
N LEU A 109 4.86 10.76 -13.46
CA LEU A 109 3.44 10.79 -13.82
C LEU A 109 3.22 12.14 -14.50
N ASP A 110 2.30 12.26 -15.46
CA ASP A 110 1.99 13.51 -16.16
C ASP A 110 3.21 14.35 -16.68
N GLY A 111 4.33 13.70 -16.98
CA GLY A 111 5.56 14.38 -17.42
C GLY A 111 6.39 15.00 -16.28
N HIS A 112 5.96 14.84 -15.03
CA HIS A 112 6.65 15.35 -13.84
C HIS A 112 7.03 14.25 -12.87
N ARG A 113 8.05 14.51 -12.05
CA ARG A 113 8.51 13.58 -11.02
C ARG A 113 7.74 13.82 -9.72
N HIS A 114 6.99 12.81 -9.28
CA HIS A 114 6.17 12.85 -8.07
C HIS A 114 6.70 11.89 -7.01
N TRP A 115 6.65 12.30 -5.74
CA TRP A 115 6.82 11.39 -4.62
C TRP A 115 5.49 10.69 -4.38
N THR A 116 5.50 9.37 -4.45
CA THR A 116 4.27 8.56 -4.51
C THR A 116 4.23 7.52 -3.41
N LEU A 117 3.02 7.07 -3.09
CA LEU A 117 2.74 5.94 -2.24
C LEU A 117 1.78 5.01 -3.01
N GLY A 118 2.30 3.92 -3.59
CA GLY A 118 1.49 2.92 -4.28
C GLY A 118 0.84 1.97 -3.28
N SER A 119 -0.47 1.76 -3.37
CA SER A 119 -1.25 0.84 -2.54
C SER A 119 -1.74 -0.33 -3.37
N VAL A 120 -1.35 -1.56 -3.01
CA VAL A 120 -1.79 -2.76 -3.72
C VAL A 120 -3.23 -3.06 -3.37
N ASP A 121 -4.03 -3.26 -4.39
CA ASP A 121 -5.41 -3.69 -4.33
C ASP A 121 -5.47 -5.19 -4.58
N PHE A 122 -5.78 -5.94 -3.53
CA PHE A 122 -5.96 -7.38 -3.62
C PHE A 122 -7.42 -7.77 -3.94
N SER A 123 -8.30 -6.84 -4.29
CA SER A 123 -9.65 -7.17 -4.73
C SER A 123 -9.68 -7.64 -6.18
N ASN A 124 -10.59 -8.55 -6.50
CA ASN A 124 -10.84 -9.00 -7.87
C ASN A 124 -11.99 -8.23 -8.57
N ASN A 125 -12.43 -7.11 -7.98
CA ASN A 125 -13.60 -6.31 -8.41
C ASN A 125 -14.92 -7.12 -8.54
N ARG A 126 -15.01 -8.28 -7.90
CA ARG A 126 -16.20 -9.16 -7.87
C ARG A 126 -16.55 -9.57 -6.43
N GLY A 127 -16.14 -8.77 -5.45
CA GLY A 127 -16.35 -9.03 -4.02
C GLY A 127 -15.44 -10.12 -3.43
N GLY A 128 -14.38 -10.50 -4.12
CA GLY A 128 -13.40 -11.48 -3.65
C GLY A 128 -11.96 -10.99 -3.80
N LEU A 129 -11.03 -11.91 -3.58
CA LEU A 129 -9.60 -11.63 -3.66
C LEU A 129 -9.05 -11.97 -5.04
N GLN A 130 -8.19 -11.10 -5.53
CA GLN A 130 -7.26 -11.39 -6.60
C GLN A 130 -6.17 -12.29 -5.99
N VAL A 131 -6.04 -13.51 -6.50
CA VAL A 131 -5.06 -14.50 -6.01
C VAL A 131 -3.82 -14.56 -6.89
N ASP A 132 -3.97 -14.23 -8.17
CA ASP A 132 -2.90 -14.24 -9.17
C ASP A 132 -2.64 -12.82 -9.69
N PRO A 133 -1.38 -12.45 -9.99
CA PRO A 133 -1.10 -11.20 -10.66
C PRO A 133 -1.75 -11.14 -12.06
N PRO A 134 -1.92 -9.94 -12.64
CA PRO A 134 -1.52 -8.64 -12.11
C PRO A 134 -2.45 -8.12 -11.01
N PHE A 135 -1.86 -7.47 -10.00
CA PHE A 135 -2.59 -6.72 -8.97
C PHE A 135 -2.61 -5.23 -9.32
N THR A 136 -3.79 -4.61 -9.26
CA THR A 136 -3.90 -3.15 -9.40
C THR A 136 -3.17 -2.47 -8.24
N THR A 137 -2.29 -1.51 -8.53
CA THR A 137 -1.66 -0.68 -7.49
C THR A 137 -2.05 0.78 -7.67
N TRP A 138 -2.93 1.27 -6.82
CA TRP A 138 -3.38 2.66 -6.81
C TRP A 138 -2.30 3.60 -6.29
N ILE A 139 -2.02 4.68 -7.02
CA ILE A 139 -0.97 5.63 -6.67
C ILE A 139 -1.56 6.80 -5.90
N TYR A 140 -1.07 6.98 -4.67
CA TYR A 140 -1.28 8.20 -3.92
C TYR A 140 -0.14 9.20 -4.15
N THR A 141 -0.47 10.48 -4.21
CA THR A 141 0.49 11.60 -4.33
C THR A 141 0.29 12.64 -3.23
N THR A 142 1.16 13.63 -3.15
CA THR A 142 1.15 14.61 -2.05
C THR A 142 0.19 15.79 -2.27
N TYR A 143 -0.58 15.78 -3.35
CA TYR A 143 -1.60 16.77 -3.69
C TYR A 143 -2.80 16.10 -4.36
N LEU A 144 -3.96 16.75 -4.36
CA LEU A 144 -5.19 16.18 -4.88
C LEU A 144 -5.26 16.30 -6.42
N ASN A 145 -5.14 15.17 -7.12
CA ASN A 145 -5.38 15.08 -8.57
C ASN A 145 -6.87 14.82 -8.88
N SER A 146 -7.33 15.20 -10.08
CA SER A 146 -8.61 14.81 -10.67
C SER A 146 -8.59 13.46 -11.36
N GLU A 147 -7.41 12.93 -11.67
CA GLU A 147 -7.25 11.65 -12.36
C GLU A 147 -6.66 10.59 -11.43
N GLY A 148 -7.08 9.35 -11.66
CA GLY A 148 -6.58 8.19 -10.95
C GLY A 148 -5.34 7.66 -11.63
N TRP A 149 -4.27 7.48 -10.86
CA TRP A 149 -3.07 6.83 -11.35
C TRP A 149 -2.96 5.45 -10.72
N TYR A 150 -2.68 4.45 -11.56
CA TYR A 150 -2.42 3.10 -11.11
C TYR A 150 -1.43 2.42 -12.05
N TYR A 151 -0.90 1.29 -11.60
CA TYR A 151 -0.11 0.39 -12.43
C TYR A 151 -0.35 -1.05 -11.99
N ASP A 152 -0.05 -1.98 -12.88
CA ASP A 152 -0.14 -3.41 -12.59
C ASP A 152 1.14 -3.91 -11.94
N LEU A 153 0.97 -4.58 -10.79
CA LEU A 153 2.05 -5.25 -10.09
C LEU A 153 2.00 -6.75 -10.43
N THR A 154 3.07 -7.24 -11.06
CA THR A 154 3.13 -8.62 -11.59
C THR A 154 3.61 -9.66 -10.57
N HIS A 155 3.86 -9.25 -9.31
CA HIS A 155 4.34 -10.12 -8.24
C HIS A 155 3.76 -9.68 -6.89
N GLU A 156 3.37 -10.62 -6.03
CA GLU A 156 2.87 -10.30 -4.68
C GLU A 156 4.00 -9.68 -3.83
N PRO A 157 3.75 -8.54 -3.14
CA PRO A 157 4.67 -8.05 -2.13
C PRO A 157 4.86 -9.10 -1.03
N ASN A 158 6.06 -9.67 -0.94
CA ASN A 158 6.33 -10.69 0.06
C ASN A 158 6.30 -10.06 1.47
N PHE A 159 5.41 -10.52 2.35
CA PHE A 159 5.42 -10.25 3.79
C PHE A 159 5.36 -11.56 4.60
N ARG A 160 5.63 -12.70 3.95
CA ARG A 160 5.62 -14.05 4.53
C ARG A 160 7.00 -14.41 5.09
#